data_AF-A0ABD5SU59-F1
#
_entry.id   AF-A0ABD5SU59-F1
#
_cell.length_a   1.000
_cell.length_b   1.000
_cell.length_c   1.000
_cell.angle_alpha   90.00
_cell.angle_beta   90.00
_cell.angle_gamma   90.00
#
_symmetry.space_group_name_H-M   'P 1'
#
loop_
_entity.id
_entity.type
_entity.pdbx_description
1 polymer ?
#
loop_
_entity_poly.entity_id
_entity_poly.type
_entity_poly.pdbx_seq_one_letter_code
_entity_poly.pdbx_strand_id
1 'polypeptide(L)'
;MSGDEANGDDGGAAEQPDEEEGEPVDLEEIRERLEALAADLEGLDSTLEAAETEDDLDVVEADLESFRTELESVEVPEPPETDEDEADEDAEPAPEAELQEQYDEIESDLSDLESDLEDQRGPYGDDVVSEIDDASGTITGTRWTEEGKAELIEAVDDFLDELNDLLGGSVTLVNQGETVPEQLDATLDDASEAVEDAALDADDDAETIAGLLEATDDLQSDIDDATEWTDLEIREQLRREGYYDVLDHVKDFPPEWHALKVHEKQGNVDQILLALETFDSDFMEEHCMEALERMGPEEAIDPMLQKANRRDQAAMAVLGKIGVDDEEIVETLVDYVDSNPNLQQPAFRALGEIGAADAVEPIAQQLVADEADVRSWAA
;
A
#
# COMPACT_ATOMS: atom_id res chain seq x y z
N MET A 1 -3.92 -32.78 -84.00
CA MET A 1 -5.10 -33.13 -83.20
C MET A 1 -4.70 -34.25 -82.27
N SER A 2 -5.18 -34.14 -81.04
CA SER A 2 -5.21 -35.18 -80.01
C SER A 2 -3.90 -35.42 -79.25
N GLY A 3 -4.02 -35.27 -77.92
CA GLY A 3 -3.42 -36.22 -76.99
C GLY A 3 -2.40 -35.62 -76.03
N ASP A 4 -2.72 -35.81 -74.74
CA ASP A 4 -1.81 -36.20 -73.66
C ASP A 4 -1.14 -35.14 -72.77
N GLU A 5 -1.55 -35.26 -71.49
CA GLU A 5 -0.72 -35.28 -70.27
C GLU A 5 -0.12 -33.95 -69.77
N ALA A 6 -0.05 -33.66 -68.46
CA ALA A 6 -0.54 -34.26 -67.22
C ALA A 6 -0.06 -33.35 -66.05
N ASN A 7 -0.67 -33.54 -64.88
CA ASN A 7 -0.20 -33.21 -63.51
C ASN A 7 -0.07 -31.75 -63.09
N GLY A 8 -0.40 -31.37 -61.85
CA GLY A 8 -0.85 -32.07 -60.62
C GLY A 8 -1.10 -30.98 -59.57
N ASP A 9 -2.17 -31.00 -58.78
CA ASP A 9 -2.39 -31.86 -57.59
C ASP A 9 -1.46 -31.49 -56.42
N ASP A 10 -2.01 -30.88 -55.37
CA ASP A 10 -2.21 -31.51 -54.05
C ASP A 10 -2.59 -30.45 -52.99
N GLY A 11 -3.49 -30.82 -52.09
CA GLY A 11 -3.95 -29.98 -50.99
C GLY A 11 -5.13 -30.63 -50.28
N GLY A 12 -4.87 -31.80 -49.69
CA GLY A 12 -5.85 -32.68 -49.04
C GLY A 12 -6.68 -32.03 -47.95
N ALA A 13 -7.95 -32.42 -47.92
CA ALA A 13 -8.88 -32.16 -46.83
C ALA A 13 -8.47 -32.98 -45.60
N ALA A 14 -8.24 -32.29 -44.49
CA ALA A 14 -8.15 -32.90 -43.17
C ALA A 14 -9.58 -33.10 -42.63
N GLU A 15 -9.84 -34.32 -42.18
CA GLU A 15 -11.02 -34.72 -41.40
C GLU A 15 -11.12 -33.85 -40.13
N GLN A 16 -12.30 -33.26 -39.89
CA GLN A 16 -12.68 -32.73 -38.58
C GLN A 16 -13.16 -33.90 -37.72
N PRO A 17 -12.76 -33.98 -36.43
CA PRO A 17 -13.22 -35.03 -35.54
C PRO A 17 -14.69 -34.79 -35.17
N ASP A 18 -15.45 -35.89 -35.13
CA ASP A 18 -16.82 -35.96 -34.60
C ASP A 18 -16.91 -35.27 -33.23
N GLU A 19 -17.78 -34.27 -33.12
CA GLU A 19 -18.28 -33.74 -31.86
C GLU A 19 -19.02 -34.86 -31.13
N GLU A 20 -18.57 -35.19 -29.92
CA GLU A 20 -19.31 -36.08 -29.02
C GLU A 20 -20.63 -35.39 -28.66
N GLU A 21 -21.73 -35.82 -29.29
CA GLU A 21 -23.10 -35.48 -28.86
C GLU A 21 -23.28 -35.94 -27.41
N GLY A 22 -23.04 -35.01 -26.47
CA GLY A 22 -23.42 -35.14 -25.06
C GLY A 22 -24.93 -35.37 -24.94
N GLU A 23 -25.35 -35.98 -23.84
CA GLU A 23 -26.77 -36.15 -23.51
C GLU A 23 -27.47 -34.78 -23.62
N PRO A 24 -28.68 -34.69 -24.24
CA PRO A 24 -29.37 -33.42 -24.38
C PRO A 24 -29.60 -32.82 -23.00
N VAL A 25 -29.04 -31.63 -22.75
CA VAL A 25 -29.24 -30.88 -21.51
C VAL A 25 -30.73 -30.58 -21.37
N ASP A 26 -31.31 -30.96 -20.24
CA ASP A 26 -32.74 -30.73 -19.97
C ASP A 26 -32.92 -29.30 -19.43
N LEU A 27 -33.16 -28.36 -20.35
CA LEU A 27 -33.34 -26.95 -20.03
C LEU A 27 -34.54 -26.70 -19.12
N GLU A 28 -35.58 -27.56 -19.17
CA GLU A 28 -36.74 -27.43 -18.28
C GLU A 28 -36.37 -27.86 -16.86
N GLU A 29 -35.53 -28.89 -16.70
CA GLU A 29 -35.00 -29.29 -15.39
C GLU A 29 -34.14 -28.18 -14.77
N ILE A 30 -33.28 -27.53 -15.57
CA ILE A 30 -32.50 -26.37 -15.12
C ILE A 30 -33.42 -25.22 -14.72
N ARG A 31 -34.44 -24.91 -15.53
CA ARG A 31 -35.44 -23.88 -15.22
C ARG A 31 -36.15 -24.15 -13.91
N GLU A 32 -36.70 -25.36 -13.73
CA GLU A 32 -37.39 -25.76 -12.50
C GLU A 32 -36.46 -25.67 -11.28
N ARG A 33 -35.16 -25.94 -11.46
CA ARG A 33 -34.16 -25.83 -10.40
C ARG A 33 -33.81 -24.38 -10.06
N LEU A 34 -33.62 -23.50 -11.04
CA LEU A 34 -33.42 -22.07 -10.82
C LEU A 34 -34.65 -21.42 -10.18
N GLU A 35 -35.87 -21.78 -10.62
CA GLU A 35 -37.12 -21.31 -10.01
C GLU A 35 -37.24 -21.77 -8.54
N ALA A 36 -36.77 -22.98 -8.22
CA ALA A 36 -36.71 -23.46 -6.84
C ALA A 36 -35.67 -22.70 -6.00
N LEU A 37 -34.46 -22.48 -6.53
CA LEU A 37 -33.41 -21.71 -5.87
C LEU A 37 -33.83 -20.26 -5.61
N ALA A 38 -34.47 -19.60 -6.57
CA ALA A 38 -35.01 -18.26 -6.36
C ALA A 38 -36.03 -18.21 -5.21
N ALA A 39 -36.91 -19.22 -5.11
CA ALA A 39 -37.88 -19.31 -4.03
C ALA A 39 -37.24 -19.64 -2.67
N ASP A 40 -36.19 -20.46 -2.67
CA ASP A 40 -35.41 -20.77 -1.47
C ASP A 40 -34.64 -19.53 -0.98
N LEU A 41 -34.09 -18.71 -1.91
CA LEU A 41 -33.43 -17.44 -1.60
C LEU A 41 -34.39 -16.42 -0.98
N GLU A 42 -35.62 -16.28 -1.49
CA GLU A 42 -36.68 -15.47 -0.84
C GLU A 42 -36.99 -15.98 0.58
N GLY A 43 -36.86 -17.30 0.80
CA GLY A 43 -36.97 -17.90 2.12
C GLY A 43 -35.80 -17.56 3.06
N LEU A 44 -34.57 -17.51 2.52
CA LEU A 44 -33.37 -17.10 3.26
C LEU A 44 -33.43 -15.62 3.63
N ASP A 45 -33.88 -14.76 2.72
CA ASP A 45 -34.17 -13.35 2.98
C ASP A 45 -35.13 -13.18 4.17
N SER A 46 -36.27 -13.87 4.13
CA SER A 46 -37.23 -13.83 5.25
C SER A 46 -36.66 -14.40 6.56
N THR A 47 -35.66 -15.30 6.48
CA THR A 47 -35.00 -15.88 7.66
C THR A 47 -33.98 -14.91 8.23
N LEU A 48 -33.20 -14.25 7.36
CA LEU A 48 -32.29 -13.18 7.72
C LEU A 48 -33.03 -12.02 8.38
N GLU A 49 -34.14 -11.53 7.79
CA GLU A 49 -34.98 -10.49 8.39
C GLU A 49 -35.55 -10.87 9.77
N ALA A 50 -35.65 -12.18 10.06
CA ALA A 50 -36.19 -12.70 11.32
C ALA A 50 -35.11 -13.08 12.33
N ALA A 51 -33.83 -13.06 11.96
CA ALA A 51 -32.72 -13.31 12.86
C ALA A 51 -32.62 -12.18 13.89
N GLU A 52 -32.62 -12.52 15.17
CA GLU A 52 -32.57 -11.53 16.25
C GLU A 52 -31.25 -11.59 17.03
N THR A 53 -30.42 -12.62 16.82
CA THR A 53 -29.19 -12.90 17.57
C THR A 53 -28.06 -13.39 16.64
N GLU A 54 -26.82 -13.30 17.11
CA GLU A 54 -25.65 -13.82 16.39
C GLU A 54 -25.73 -15.33 16.13
N ASP A 55 -26.28 -16.09 17.09
CA ASP A 55 -26.56 -17.52 16.92
C ASP A 55 -27.58 -17.78 15.78
N ASP A 56 -28.54 -16.87 15.55
CA ASP A 56 -29.47 -16.96 14.43
C ASP A 56 -28.78 -16.60 13.11
N LEU A 57 -27.91 -15.58 13.10
CA LEU A 57 -27.13 -15.17 11.93
C LEU A 57 -26.13 -16.26 11.51
N ASP A 58 -25.50 -16.98 12.44
CA ASP A 58 -24.64 -18.15 12.17
C ASP A 58 -25.39 -19.27 11.42
N VAL A 59 -26.67 -19.44 11.72
CA VAL A 59 -27.52 -20.41 11.00
C VAL A 59 -27.79 -19.92 9.58
N VAL A 60 -28.11 -18.63 9.42
CA VAL A 60 -28.34 -18.02 8.10
C VAL A 60 -27.09 -18.09 7.23
N GLU A 61 -25.91 -17.78 7.78
CA GLU A 61 -24.63 -17.87 7.08
C GLU A 61 -24.36 -19.30 6.56
N ALA A 62 -24.56 -20.30 7.42
CA ALA A 62 -24.38 -21.70 7.03
C ALA A 62 -25.38 -22.14 5.94
N ASP A 63 -26.61 -21.62 5.99
CA ASP A 63 -27.62 -21.89 4.98
C ASP A 63 -27.28 -21.18 3.64
N LEU A 64 -26.72 -19.96 3.67
CA LEU A 64 -26.22 -19.25 2.49
C LEU A 64 -25.02 -19.93 1.84
N GLU A 65 -24.05 -20.42 2.63
CA GLU A 65 -22.91 -21.17 2.11
C GLU A 65 -23.38 -22.47 1.41
N SER A 66 -24.37 -23.15 2.00
CA SER A 66 -25.00 -24.31 1.38
C SER A 66 -25.75 -23.93 0.10
N PHE A 67 -26.47 -22.81 0.09
CA PHE A 67 -27.19 -22.30 -1.08
C PHE A 67 -26.24 -21.97 -2.22
N ARG A 68 -25.15 -21.25 -1.94
CA ARG A 68 -24.10 -20.93 -2.91
C ARG A 68 -23.53 -22.18 -3.57
N THR A 69 -23.22 -23.19 -2.76
CA THR A 69 -22.73 -24.49 -3.26
C THR A 69 -23.77 -25.17 -4.17
N GLU A 70 -25.06 -25.03 -3.87
CA GLU A 70 -26.13 -25.57 -4.70
C GLU A 70 -26.27 -24.79 -6.02
N LEU A 71 -26.23 -23.46 -5.98
CA LEU A 71 -26.27 -22.59 -7.15
C LEU A 71 -25.11 -22.88 -8.10
N GLU A 72 -23.88 -22.93 -7.59
CA GLU A 72 -22.66 -23.24 -8.37
C GLU A 72 -22.70 -24.65 -9.01
N SER A 73 -23.55 -25.56 -8.51
CA SER A 73 -23.75 -26.88 -9.10
C SER A 73 -24.67 -26.89 -10.33
N VAL A 74 -25.34 -25.76 -10.62
CA VAL A 74 -26.22 -25.61 -11.78
C VAL A 74 -25.38 -25.16 -12.98
N GLU A 75 -25.16 -26.07 -13.92
CA GLU A 75 -24.46 -25.77 -15.18
C GLU A 75 -25.45 -25.27 -16.24
N VAL A 76 -25.53 -23.95 -16.42
CA VAL A 76 -26.33 -23.35 -17.50
C VAL A 76 -25.55 -23.46 -18.83
N PRO A 77 -26.13 -24.05 -19.89
CA PRO A 77 -25.45 -24.17 -21.18
C PRO A 77 -25.31 -22.81 -21.87
N GLU A 78 -24.21 -22.60 -22.59
CA GLU A 78 -24.00 -21.37 -23.37
C GLU A 78 -25.07 -21.23 -24.45
N PRO A 79 -25.63 -20.01 -24.66
CA PRO A 79 -26.59 -19.78 -25.71
C PRO A 79 -25.96 -20.02 -27.09
N PRO A 80 -26.73 -20.51 -28.08
CA PRO A 80 -26.21 -20.74 -29.40
C PRO A 80 -25.67 -19.44 -30.01
N GLU A 81 -24.47 -19.52 -30.60
CA GLU A 81 -23.88 -18.41 -31.34
C GLU A 81 -24.84 -17.96 -32.44
N THR A 82 -25.38 -16.75 -32.29
CA THR A 82 -26.16 -16.08 -33.33
C THR A 82 -25.21 -15.16 -34.10
N ASP A 83 -25.17 -15.30 -35.43
CA ASP A 83 -24.40 -14.39 -36.27
C ASP A 83 -24.89 -12.95 -36.02
N GLU A 84 -24.02 -12.07 -35.51
CA GLU A 84 -24.34 -10.66 -35.19
C GLU A 84 -24.96 -9.91 -36.39
N ASP A 85 -24.69 -10.38 -37.61
CA ASP A 85 -25.21 -9.85 -38.88
C ASP A 85 -26.65 -10.30 -39.23
N GLU A 86 -27.19 -11.33 -38.55
CA GLU A 86 -28.56 -11.86 -38.71
C GLU A 86 -29.42 -11.78 -37.43
N ALA A 87 -28.91 -11.16 -36.35
CA ALA A 87 -29.67 -10.91 -35.14
C ALA A 87 -30.83 -9.93 -35.40
N ASP A 88 -32.05 -10.45 -35.46
CA ASP A 88 -33.28 -9.64 -35.54
C ASP A 88 -33.53 -9.01 -34.16
N GLU A 89 -33.58 -7.68 -34.06
CA GLU A 89 -33.84 -6.95 -32.80
C GLU A 89 -35.20 -7.34 -32.16
N ASP A 90 -36.11 -7.95 -32.95
CA ASP A 90 -37.42 -8.46 -32.51
C ASP A 90 -37.43 -9.99 -32.24
N ALA A 91 -36.28 -10.70 -32.32
CA ALA A 91 -36.21 -12.12 -32.00
C ALA A 91 -36.28 -12.37 -30.48
N GLU A 92 -37.06 -13.37 -30.06
CA GLU A 92 -37.07 -13.81 -28.66
C GLU A 92 -35.70 -14.40 -28.29
N PRO A 93 -35.16 -14.09 -27.09
CA PRO A 93 -33.89 -14.63 -26.64
C PRO A 93 -33.91 -16.17 -26.66
N ALA A 94 -32.73 -16.77 -26.87
CA ALA A 94 -32.59 -18.21 -26.74
C ALA A 94 -32.97 -18.63 -25.31
N PRO A 95 -33.62 -19.79 -25.11
CA PRO A 95 -34.02 -20.24 -23.77
C PRO A 95 -32.81 -20.38 -22.83
N GLU A 96 -31.64 -20.73 -23.35
CA GLU A 96 -30.38 -20.75 -22.61
C GLU A 96 -29.97 -19.35 -22.10
N ALA A 97 -30.21 -18.30 -22.89
CA ALA A 97 -29.94 -16.92 -22.47
C ALA A 97 -30.92 -16.45 -21.37
N GLU A 98 -32.18 -16.87 -21.43
CA GLU A 98 -33.16 -16.61 -20.35
C GLU A 98 -32.79 -17.33 -19.04
N LEU A 99 -32.19 -18.52 -19.13
CA LEU A 99 -31.69 -19.26 -17.96
C LEU A 99 -30.43 -18.62 -17.38
N GLN A 100 -29.53 -18.12 -18.24
CA GLN A 100 -28.35 -17.39 -17.79
C GLN A 100 -28.74 -16.09 -17.08
N GLU A 101 -29.70 -15.34 -17.62
CA GLU A 101 -30.21 -14.12 -16.97
C GLU A 101 -30.80 -14.42 -15.59
N GLN A 102 -31.58 -15.50 -15.45
CA GLN A 102 -32.10 -15.94 -14.15
C GLN A 102 -31.00 -16.37 -13.18
N TYR A 103 -29.98 -17.09 -13.66
CA TYR A 103 -28.83 -17.47 -12.85
C TYR A 103 -28.10 -16.22 -12.32
N ASP A 104 -27.81 -15.26 -13.20
CA ASP A 104 -27.11 -14.01 -12.86
C ASP A 104 -27.94 -13.16 -11.88
N GLU A 105 -29.28 -13.15 -12.02
CA GLU A 105 -30.19 -12.50 -11.07
C GLU A 105 -30.09 -13.13 -9.68
N ILE A 106 -30.16 -14.47 -9.57
CA ILE A 106 -30.03 -15.19 -8.31
C ILE A 106 -28.64 -14.98 -7.68
N GLU A 107 -27.57 -14.97 -8.48
CA GLU A 107 -26.21 -14.70 -8.00
C GLU A 107 -26.08 -13.27 -7.44
N SER A 108 -26.68 -12.29 -8.11
CA SER A 108 -26.73 -10.91 -7.63
C SER A 108 -27.50 -10.80 -6.32
N ASP A 109 -28.70 -11.37 -6.25
CA ASP A 109 -29.54 -11.34 -5.05
C ASP A 109 -28.86 -12.07 -3.87
N LEU A 110 -28.13 -13.16 -4.13
CA LEU A 110 -27.31 -13.84 -3.13
C LEU A 110 -26.21 -12.94 -2.59
N SER A 111 -25.48 -12.24 -3.47
CA SER A 111 -24.43 -11.30 -3.07
C SER A 111 -24.99 -10.14 -2.25
N ASP A 112 -26.19 -9.64 -2.59
CA ASP A 112 -26.87 -8.61 -1.81
C ASP A 112 -27.22 -9.15 -0.42
N LEU A 113 -27.70 -10.40 -0.32
CA LEU A 113 -28.04 -11.02 0.95
C LEU A 113 -26.81 -11.31 1.84
N GLU A 114 -25.70 -11.75 1.24
CA GLU A 114 -24.41 -11.91 1.92
C GLU A 114 -23.95 -10.56 2.52
N SER A 115 -24.14 -9.45 1.79
CA SER A 115 -23.84 -8.11 2.30
C SER A 115 -24.80 -7.69 3.42
N ASP A 116 -26.11 -7.95 3.29
CA ASP A 116 -27.10 -7.63 4.31
C ASP A 116 -26.92 -8.44 5.61
N LEU A 117 -26.37 -9.65 5.51
CA LEU A 117 -25.93 -10.47 6.65
C LEU A 117 -24.75 -9.80 7.36
N GLU A 118 -23.70 -9.42 6.62
CA GLU A 118 -22.53 -8.72 7.17
C GLU A 118 -22.93 -7.41 7.86
N ASP A 119 -23.84 -6.62 7.27
CA ASP A 119 -24.35 -5.38 7.86
C ASP A 119 -25.17 -5.60 9.16
N GLN A 120 -25.72 -6.80 9.36
CA GLN A 120 -26.47 -7.16 10.56
C GLN A 120 -25.61 -7.75 11.68
N ARG A 121 -24.40 -8.21 11.38
CA ARG A 121 -23.45 -8.68 12.39
C ARG A 121 -23.13 -7.53 13.34
N GLY A 122 -23.25 -7.80 14.64
CA GLY A 122 -22.88 -6.86 15.68
C GLY A 122 -21.37 -6.68 15.78
N PRO A 123 -20.90 -5.57 16.36
CA PRO A 123 -19.49 -5.47 16.72
C PRO A 123 -19.15 -6.49 17.81
N TYR A 124 -17.92 -6.98 17.77
CA TYR A 124 -17.35 -7.94 18.71
C TYR A 124 -16.29 -7.29 19.59
N GLY A 125 -15.95 -7.95 20.71
CA GLY A 125 -14.81 -7.54 21.53
C GLY A 125 -13.49 -7.52 20.74
N ASP A 126 -13.33 -8.42 19.75
CA ASP A 126 -12.17 -8.44 18.86
C ASP A 126 -12.04 -7.18 18.00
N ASP A 127 -13.17 -6.54 17.62
CA ASP A 127 -13.13 -5.27 16.86
C ASP A 127 -12.53 -4.15 17.72
N VAL A 128 -12.95 -4.06 18.99
CA VAL A 128 -12.38 -3.11 19.95
C VAL A 128 -10.88 -3.33 20.12
N VAL A 129 -10.43 -4.59 20.23
CA VAL A 129 -9.00 -4.92 20.35
C VAL A 129 -8.25 -4.48 19.09
N SER A 130 -8.81 -4.70 17.90
CA SER A 130 -8.21 -4.24 16.64
C SER A 130 -8.05 -2.72 16.60
N GLU A 131 -9.06 -1.96 17.01
CA GLU A 131 -9.00 -0.49 17.05
C GLU A 131 -7.95 0.01 18.07
N ILE A 132 -7.82 -0.65 19.23
CA ILE A 132 -6.77 -0.33 20.22
C ILE A 132 -5.37 -0.60 19.63
N ASP A 133 -5.19 -1.71 18.92
CA ASP A 133 -3.92 -2.08 18.30
C ASP A 133 -3.53 -1.10 17.18
N ASP A 134 -4.49 -0.63 16.38
CA ASP A 134 -4.28 0.37 15.33
C ASP A 134 -3.87 1.73 15.93
N ALA A 135 -4.53 2.15 17.01
CA ALA A 135 -4.14 3.34 17.78
C ALA A 135 -2.71 3.21 18.33
N SER A 136 -2.36 2.03 18.87
CA SER A 136 -0.99 1.75 19.35
C SER A 136 0.05 1.78 18.22
N GLY A 137 -0.31 1.23 17.06
CA GLY A 137 0.51 1.27 15.85
C GLY A 137 0.80 2.70 15.41
N THR A 138 -0.18 3.60 15.48
CA THR A 138 -0.03 5.03 15.17
C THR A 138 0.90 5.71 16.18
N ILE A 139 0.69 5.48 17.48
CA ILE A 139 1.53 6.05 18.55
C ILE A 139 2.99 5.65 18.38
N THR A 140 3.27 4.38 18.09
CA THR A 140 4.64 3.86 17.98
C THR A 140 5.30 4.12 16.62
N GLY A 141 4.50 4.23 15.55
CA GLY A 141 4.95 4.52 14.19
C GLY A 141 5.29 5.99 13.94
N THR A 142 4.75 6.89 14.75
CA THR A 142 4.87 8.34 14.54
C THR A 142 5.97 8.98 15.39
N ARG A 143 6.68 9.94 14.79
CA ARG A 143 7.64 10.77 15.52
C ARG A 143 6.92 11.95 16.16
N TRP A 144 6.67 11.85 17.46
CA TRP A 144 5.97 12.90 18.21
C TRP A 144 6.88 14.01 18.73
N THR A 145 6.29 15.21 18.86
CA THR A 145 6.92 16.32 19.59
C THR A 145 6.80 16.14 21.12
N GLU A 146 7.47 16.98 21.91
CA GLU A 146 7.31 16.94 23.37
C GLU A 146 5.90 17.37 23.80
N GLU A 147 5.28 18.28 23.04
CA GLU A 147 3.88 18.66 23.17
C GLU A 147 2.96 17.51 22.78
N GLY A 148 3.17 16.89 21.62
CA GLY A 148 2.43 15.72 21.15
C GLY A 148 2.46 14.56 22.14
N LYS A 149 3.62 14.24 22.72
CA LYS A 149 3.71 13.22 23.78
C LYS A 149 2.84 13.54 25.01
N ALA A 150 2.69 14.81 25.37
CA ALA A 150 1.82 15.20 26.48
C ALA A 150 0.34 15.11 26.10
N GLU A 151 0.00 15.41 24.85
CA GLU A 151 -1.35 15.27 24.28
C GLU A 151 -1.76 13.78 24.22
N LEU A 152 -0.87 12.89 23.75
CA LEU A 152 -1.11 11.44 23.77
C LEU A 152 -1.33 10.86 25.17
N ILE A 153 -0.62 11.39 26.18
CA ILE A 153 -0.83 10.97 27.57
C ILE A 153 -2.24 11.32 28.05
N GLU A 154 -2.77 12.48 27.65
CA GLU A 154 -4.14 12.91 27.99
C GLU A 154 -5.16 12.03 27.26
N ALA A 155 -4.97 11.82 25.95
CA ALA A 155 -5.83 10.96 25.12
C ALA A 155 -5.97 9.54 25.70
N VAL A 156 -4.85 8.89 26.05
CA VAL A 156 -4.87 7.54 26.63
C VAL A 156 -5.45 7.55 28.05
N ASP A 157 -5.23 8.59 28.87
CA ASP A 157 -5.84 8.68 30.21
C ASP A 157 -7.37 8.77 30.11
N ASP A 158 -7.89 9.60 29.19
CA ASP A 158 -9.33 9.78 28.96
C ASP A 158 -9.96 8.47 28.43
N PHE A 159 -9.33 7.81 27.44
CA PHE A 159 -9.75 6.50 26.96
C PHE A 159 -9.82 5.45 28.08
N LEU A 160 -8.78 5.37 28.94
CA LEU A 160 -8.75 4.41 30.03
C LEU A 160 -9.82 4.68 31.09
N ASP A 161 -10.16 5.94 31.35
CA ASP A 161 -11.25 6.29 32.26
C ASP A 161 -12.58 5.72 31.73
N GLU A 162 -12.86 5.85 30.43
CA GLU A 162 -14.07 5.32 29.79
C GLU A 162 -14.08 3.78 29.74
N LEU A 163 -12.97 3.16 29.32
CA LEU A 163 -12.80 1.71 29.30
C LEU A 163 -13.00 1.10 30.68
N ASN A 164 -12.39 1.70 31.71
CA ASN A 164 -12.53 1.21 33.09
C ASN A 164 -13.95 1.40 33.63
N ASP A 165 -14.65 2.47 33.24
CA ASP A 165 -16.05 2.69 33.62
C ASP A 165 -16.99 1.67 32.95
N LEU A 166 -16.75 1.32 31.68
CA LEU A 166 -17.53 0.34 30.91
C LEU A 166 -17.28 -1.10 31.40
N LEU A 167 -16.01 -1.50 31.56
CA LEU A 167 -15.64 -2.87 31.97
C LEU A 167 -15.65 -3.09 33.49
N GLY A 168 -15.70 -2.02 34.28
CA GLY A 168 -15.47 -2.08 35.73
C GLY A 168 -14.03 -2.47 36.08
N GLY A 169 -13.08 -2.16 35.18
CA GLY A 169 -11.67 -2.51 35.22
C GLY A 169 -10.82 -1.60 36.11
N SER A 170 -9.51 -1.80 36.04
CA SER A 170 -8.55 -0.90 36.68
C SER A 170 -7.21 -0.86 35.94
N VAL A 171 -7.23 -0.79 34.62
CA VAL A 171 -6.04 -0.57 33.81
C VAL A 171 -5.47 0.81 34.18
N THR A 172 -4.15 0.91 34.33
CA THR A 172 -3.51 2.13 34.84
C THR A 172 -2.44 2.63 33.90
N LEU A 173 -2.52 3.93 33.58
CA LEU A 173 -1.54 4.62 32.75
C LEU A 173 -0.12 4.59 33.33
N VAL A 174 0.85 4.30 32.47
CA VAL A 174 2.28 4.44 32.74
C VAL A 174 2.87 5.52 31.81
N ASN A 175 3.44 6.59 32.37
CA ASN A 175 3.92 7.74 31.58
C ASN A 175 5.24 8.36 32.11
N GLN A 176 6.22 7.52 32.45
CA GLN A 176 7.47 7.97 33.09
C GLN A 176 8.67 7.97 32.14
N GLY A 177 9.17 9.15 31.77
CA GLY A 177 10.52 9.31 31.18
C GLY A 177 10.49 9.72 29.70
N GLU A 178 11.52 9.32 28.95
CA GLU A 178 11.73 9.73 27.55
C GLU A 178 11.06 8.77 26.53
N THR A 179 10.56 7.63 26.99
CA THR A 179 9.96 6.54 26.18
C THR A 179 8.44 6.52 26.33
N VAL A 180 7.80 7.69 26.14
CA VAL A 180 6.34 7.81 26.32
C VAL A 180 5.59 6.91 25.34
N PRO A 181 5.86 6.92 24.02
CA PRO A 181 5.12 6.07 23.07
C PRO A 181 5.17 4.58 23.43
N GLU A 182 6.33 4.06 23.82
CA GLU A 182 6.48 2.65 24.18
C GLU A 182 5.80 2.29 25.52
N GLN A 183 5.52 3.28 26.37
CA GLN A 183 4.79 3.07 27.61
C GLN A 183 3.28 3.14 27.40
N LEU A 184 2.83 4.00 26.48
CA LEU A 184 1.43 4.05 26.06
C LEU A 184 1.06 2.77 25.33
N ASP A 185 1.91 2.29 24.42
CA ASP A 185 1.78 0.98 23.75
C ASP A 185 1.56 -0.16 24.76
N ALA A 186 2.46 -0.31 25.72
CA ALA A 186 2.31 -1.32 26.78
C ALA A 186 1.05 -1.12 27.66
N THR A 187 0.53 0.10 27.76
CA THR A 187 -0.71 0.39 28.49
C THR A 187 -1.95 0.01 27.67
N LEU A 188 -1.90 0.22 26.36
CA LEU A 188 -2.94 -0.19 25.42
C LEU A 188 -2.96 -1.72 25.26
N ASP A 189 -1.80 -2.39 25.28
CA ASP A 189 -1.73 -3.86 25.39
C ASP A 189 -2.49 -4.39 26.64
N ASP A 190 -2.28 -3.76 27.81
CA ASP A 190 -2.99 -4.11 29.04
C ASP A 190 -4.51 -3.82 28.93
N ALA A 191 -4.91 -2.83 28.11
CA ALA A 191 -6.30 -2.51 27.82
C ALA A 191 -6.95 -3.55 26.89
N SER A 192 -6.26 -3.96 25.83
CA SER A 192 -6.68 -5.06 24.95
C SER A 192 -6.85 -6.36 25.74
N GLU A 193 -5.89 -6.73 26.61
CA GLU A 193 -6.02 -7.91 27.48
C GLU A 193 -7.26 -7.80 28.40
N ALA A 194 -7.58 -6.59 28.88
CA ALA A 194 -8.78 -6.39 29.71
C ALA A 194 -10.10 -6.55 28.93
N VAL A 195 -10.14 -6.15 27.65
CA VAL A 195 -11.30 -6.36 26.76
C VAL A 195 -11.46 -7.86 26.47
N GLU A 196 -10.38 -8.57 26.14
CA GLU A 196 -10.41 -10.02 25.91
C GLU A 196 -10.87 -10.79 27.16
N ASP A 197 -10.33 -10.45 28.33
CA ASP A 197 -10.67 -11.08 29.61
C ASP A 197 -12.13 -10.83 30.05
N ALA A 198 -12.74 -9.75 29.56
CA ALA A 198 -14.16 -9.47 29.79
C ALA A 198 -15.07 -10.48 29.08
N ALA A 199 -14.58 -11.12 28.00
CA ALA A 199 -15.30 -12.11 27.20
C ALA A 199 -16.71 -11.62 26.83
N LEU A 200 -16.76 -10.44 26.22
CA LEU A 200 -17.99 -9.75 25.83
C LEU A 200 -18.77 -10.56 24.80
N ASP A 201 -20.06 -10.74 25.06
CA ASP A 201 -20.99 -11.39 24.14
C ASP A 201 -21.60 -10.35 23.20
N ALA A 202 -21.57 -10.61 21.89
CA ALA A 202 -22.00 -9.63 20.89
C ALA A 202 -23.49 -9.24 21.00
N ASP A 203 -24.35 -10.13 21.48
CA ASP A 203 -25.76 -9.85 21.70
C ASP A 203 -26.00 -9.22 23.09
N ASP A 204 -25.53 -9.89 24.15
CA ASP A 204 -25.81 -9.50 25.54
C ASP A 204 -25.06 -8.22 25.95
N ASP A 205 -23.86 -7.97 25.39
CA ASP A 205 -22.98 -6.85 25.72
C ASP A 205 -22.86 -5.81 24.57
N ALA A 206 -23.76 -5.84 23.58
CA ALA A 206 -23.76 -4.94 22.43
C ALA A 206 -23.59 -3.44 22.79
N GLU A 207 -24.29 -2.97 23.85
CA GLU A 207 -24.19 -1.57 24.31
C GLU A 207 -22.80 -1.25 24.90
N THR A 208 -22.18 -2.22 25.57
CA THR A 208 -20.82 -2.08 26.12
C THR A 208 -19.79 -2.04 25.01
N ILE A 209 -19.89 -2.95 24.03
CA ILE A 209 -18.99 -3.01 22.88
C ILE A 209 -19.09 -1.72 22.06
N ALA A 210 -20.31 -1.24 21.77
CA ALA A 210 -20.51 0.02 21.06
C ALA A 210 -19.90 1.22 21.82
N GLY A 211 -20.01 1.25 23.15
CA GLY A 211 -19.39 2.30 23.96
C GLY A 211 -17.86 2.23 23.96
N LEU A 212 -17.28 1.02 23.92
CA LEU A 212 -15.84 0.84 23.81
C LEU A 212 -15.32 1.28 22.43
N LEU A 213 -16.05 0.99 21.36
CA LEU A 213 -15.73 1.45 20.02
C LEU A 213 -15.82 2.98 19.89
N GLU A 214 -16.83 3.60 20.51
CA GLU A 214 -16.90 5.07 20.59
C GLU A 214 -15.68 5.64 21.33
N ALA A 215 -15.23 5.00 22.41
CA ALA A 215 -14.02 5.41 23.14
C ALA A 215 -12.73 5.21 22.31
N THR A 216 -12.63 4.16 21.49
CA THR A 216 -11.48 3.97 20.58
C THR A 216 -11.50 4.98 19.43
N ASP A 217 -12.68 5.34 18.91
CA ASP A 217 -12.83 6.40 17.91
C ASP A 217 -12.37 7.76 18.47
N ASP A 218 -12.79 8.09 19.69
CA ASP A 218 -12.37 9.32 20.38
C ASP A 218 -10.85 9.31 20.66
N LEU A 219 -10.30 8.18 21.11
CA LEU A 219 -8.84 8.00 21.25
C LEU A 219 -8.11 8.26 19.93
N GLN A 220 -8.56 7.65 18.83
CA GLN A 220 -7.94 7.80 17.51
C GLN A 220 -8.01 9.26 17.04
N SER A 221 -9.15 9.92 17.25
CA SER A 221 -9.29 11.35 16.93
C SER A 221 -8.31 12.21 17.71
N ASP A 222 -8.11 11.94 19.01
CA ASP A 222 -7.17 12.68 19.84
C ASP A 222 -5.71 12.39 19.48
N ILE A 223 -5.39 11.17 19.04
CA ILE A 223 -4.07 10.82 18.48
C ILE A 223 -3.81 11.59 17.19
N ASP A 224 -4.77 11.64 16.28
CA ASP A 224 -4.65 12.35 15.00
C ASP A 224 -4.50 13.88 15.19
N ASP A 225 -5.09 14.44 16.25
CA ASP A 225 -4.97 15.86 16.61
C ASP A 225 -3.66 16.18 17.37
N ALA A 226 -2.94 15.16 17.86
CA ALA A 226 -1.70 15.35 18.60
C ALA A 226 -0.56 15.86 17.70
N THR A 227 0.36 16.64 18.29
CA THR A 227 1.37 17.35 17.50
C THR A 227 2.51 16.43 17.03
N GLU A 228 2.51 16.09 15.74
CA GLU A 228 3.57 15.34 15.08
C GLU A 228 4.82 16.20 14.85
N TRP A 229 5.98 15.56 14.68
CA TRP A 229 7.22 16.25 14.34
C TRP A 229 7.15 16.96 12.97
N THR A 230 6.43 16.36 12.04
CA THR A 230 6.16 16.83 10.67
C THR A 230 5.29 18.08 10.63
N ASP A 231 4.46 18.32 11.65
CA ASP A 231 3.63 19.53 11.77
C ASP A 231 4.43 20.79 12.08
N LEU A 232 5.63 20.62 12.66
CA LEU A 232 6.49 21.73 13.00
C LEU A 232 7.01 22.43 11.73
N GLU A 233 7.09 23.76 11.77
CA GLU A 233 7.80 24.50 10.72
C GLU A 233 9.26 24.01 10.61
N ILE A 234 9.80 23.91 9.39
CA ILE A 234 11.21 23.52 9.12
C ILE A 234 12.21 24.23 10.06
N ARG A 235 12.02 25.53 10.31
CA ARG A 235 12.90 26.30 11.19
C ARG A 235 12.82 25.89 12.66
N GLU A 236 11.65 25.44 13.08
CA GLU A 236 11.46 24.92 14.43
C GLU A 236 12.11 23.55 14.57
N GLN A 237 11.89 22.64 13.62
CA GLN A 237 12.58 21.33 13.57
C GLN A 237 14.09 21.50 13.68
N LEU A 238 14.68 22.35 12.81
CA LEU A 238 16.12 22.64 12.82
C LEU A 238 16.60 23.27 14.12
N ARG A 239 15.76 24.08 14.78
CA ARG A 239 16.12 24.66 16.08
C ARG A 239 16.13 23.60 17.18
N ARG A 240 15.15 22.70 17.20
CA ARG A 240 15.07 21.59 18.17
C ARG A 240 16.25 20.63 17.99
N GLU A 241 16.70 20.43 16.75
CA GLU A 241 17.89 19.63 16.39
C GLU A 241 19.24 20.35 16.61
N GLY A 242 19.21 21.59 17.12
CA GLY A 242 20.42 22.36 17.43
C GLY A 242 21.18 22.85 16.19
N TYR A 243 20.58 22.84 14.99
CA TYR A 243 21.22 23.27 13.75
C TYR A 243 21.73 24.72 13.81
N TYR A 244 21.05 25.59 14.54
CA TYR A 244 21.49 26.99 14.69
C TYR A 244 22.49 27.22 15.82
N ASP A 245 22.80 26.21 16.65
CA ASP A 245 23.67 26.37 17.83
C ASP A 245 25.12 26.68 17.47
N VAL A 246 25.51 26.42 16.21
CA VAL A 246 26.82 26.79 15.67
C VAL A 246 26.96 28.30 15.41
N LEU A 247 25.87 29.06 15.48
CA LEU A 247 25.84 30.49 15.16
C LEU A 247 26.02 31.38 16.40
N ASP A 248 27.20 32.00 16.53
CA ASP A 248 27.38 33.11 17.49
C ASP A 248 26.64 34.41 17.06
N HIS A 249 26.46 34.59 15.75
CA HIS A 249 25.73 35.70 15.14
C HIS A 249 25.35 35.36 13.70
N VAL A 250 24.26 35.94 13.19
CA VAL A 250 23.83 35.77 11.79
C VAL A 250 24.52 36.80 10.92
N LYS A 251 25.35 36.36 9.96
CA LYS A 251 26.01 37.24 8.99
C LYS A 251 25.36 37.20 7.61
N ASP A 252 24.82 36.05 7.22
CA ASP A 252 24.26 35.83 5.89
C ASP A 252 22.78 35.49 5.99
N PHE A 253 22.02 35.89 4.97
CA PHE A 253 20.61 35.59 4.85
C PHE A 253 20.39 34.66 3.66
N PRO A 254 19.66 33.54 3.81
CA PRO A 254 18.94 33.12 5.03
C PRO A 254 19.90 32.55 6.12
N PRO A 255 19.56 32.63 7.43
CA PRO A 255 20.44 32.17 8.52
C PRO A 255 20.83 30.69 8.40
N GLU A 256 19.97 29.88 7.81
CA GLU A 256 20.17 28.46 7.49
C GLU A 256 21.40 28.24 6.63
N TRP A 257 21.62 29.11 5.64
CA TRP A 257 22.80 29.07 4.77
C TRP A 257 24.07 29.49 5.50
N HIS A 258 23.97 30.39 6.49
CA HIS A 258 25.12 30.68 7.34
C HIS A 258 25.48 29.47 8.19
N ALA A 259 24.50 28.85 8.84
CA ALA A 259 24.70 27.65 9.66
C ALA A 259 25.35 26.53 8.83
N LEU A 260 24.84 26.27 7.63
CA LEU A 260 25.38 25.28 6.71
C LEU A 260 26.89 25.46 6.48
N LYS A 261 27.33 26.69 6.15
CA LYS A 261 28.76 26.98 5.92
C LYS A 261 29.61 26.80 7.19
N VAL A 262 29.03 27.04 8.35
CA VAL A 262 29.72 26.82 9.63
C VAL A 262 29.82 25.32 9.92
N HIS A 263 28.74 24.55 9.71
CA HIS A 263 28.73 23.09 9.80
C HIS A 263 29.73 22.44 8.85
N GLU A 264 29.74 22.85 7.58
CA GLU A 264 30.71 22.39 6.57
C GLU A 264 32.14 22.60 7.05
N LYS A 265 32.45 23.80 7.55
CA LYS A 265 33.79 24.13 8.04
C LYS A 265 34.16 23.35 9.31
N GLN A 266 33.18 22.99 10.13
CA GLN A 266 33.39 22.20 11.35
C GLN A 266 33.43 20.69 11.08
N GLY A 267 32.96 20.25 9.90
CA GLY A 267 32.85 18.84 9.55
C GLY A 267 31.62 18.15 10.14
N ASN A 268 30.55 18.90 10.44
CA ASN A 268 29.34 18.35 11.06
C ASN A 268 28.43 17.74 9.97
N VAL A 269 28.81 16.56 9.46
CA VAL A 269 28.12 15.90 8.34
C VAL A 269 26.64 15.64 8.66
N ASP A 270 26.34 15.11 9.85
CA ASP A 270 24.97 14.79 10.28
C ASP A 270 24.02 15.99 10.17
N GLN A 271 24.52 17.18 10.49
CA GLN A 271 23.74 18.42 10.44
C GLN A 271 23.51 18.90 9.00
N ILE A 272 24.43 18.58 8.07
CA ILE A 272 24.26 18.86 6.64
C ILE A 272 23.27 17.88 6.01
N LEU A 273 23.31 16.61 6.42
CA LEU A 273 22.34 15.59 5.99
C LEU A 273 20.95 15.89 6.54
N LEU A 274 20.82 16.25 7.82
CA LEU A 274 19.58 16.75 8.41
C LEU A 274 19.04 17.95 7.61
N ALA A 275 19.88 18.93 7.31
CA ALA A 275 19.51 20.07 6.48
C ALA A 275 19.01 19.65 5.10
N LEU A 276 19.71 18.73 4.43
CA LEU A 276 19.32 18.22 3.12
C LEU A 276 17.97 17.50 3.14
N GLU A 277 17.66 16.78 4.21
CA GLU A 277 16.38 16.09 4.41
C GLU A 277 15.25 17.06 4.77
N THR A 278 15.54 18.08 5.57
CA THR A 278 14.51 18.99 6.11
C THR A 278 14.19 20.16 5.18
N PHE A 279 15.12 20.61 4.32
CA PHE A 279 14.90 21.77 3.46
C PHE A 279 14.09 21.46 2.21
N ASP A 280 12.95 22.14 2.05
CA ASP A 280 12.12 22.10 0.84
C ASP A 280 12.43 23.24 -0.17
N SER A 281 13.69 23.68 -0.21
CA SER A 281 14.10 24.77 -1.11
C SER A 281 15.26 24.34 -1.99
N ASP A 282 15.07 24.39 -3.31
CA ASP A 282 16.11 24.11 -4.32
C ASP A 282 17.44 24.82 -4.00
N PHE A 283 17.37 26.07 -3.54
CA PHE A 283 18.56 26.85 -3.18
C PHE A 283 19.32 26.26 -2.00
N MET A 284 18.60 25.78 -0.98
CA MET A 284 19.23 25.17 0.19
C MET A 284 19.68 23.75 -0.10
N GLU A 285 18.90 22.98 -0.84
CA GLU A 285 19.26 21.63 -1.30
C GLU A 285 20.56 21.67 -2.12
N GLU A 286 20.64 22.54 -3.13
CA GLU A 286 21.85 22.72 -3.96
C GLU A 286 23.08 23.00 -3.07
N HIS A 287 22.96 23.92 -2.11
CA HIS A 287 24.08 24.24 -1.23
C HIS A 287 24.46 23.10 -0.26
N CYS A 288 23.50 22.30 0.20
CA CYS A 288 23.80 21.11 1.00
C CYS A 288 24.55 20.08 0.16
N MET A 289 24.09 19.81 -1.07
CA MET A 289 24.74 18.91 -2.01
C MET A 289 26.15 19.36 -2.36
N GLU A 290 26.35 20.65 -2.65
CA GLU A 290 27.68 21.20 -2.90
C GLU A 290 28.61 21.07 -1.68
N ALA A 291 28.07 21.23 -0.47
CA ALA A 291 28.85 21.06 0.76
C ALA A 291 29.28 19.60 0.93
N LEU A 292 28.35 18.66 0.74
CA LEU A 292 28.63 17.21 0.76
C LEU A 292 29.64 16.82 -0.32
N GLU A 293 29.52 17.34 -1.55
CA GLU A 293 30.50 17.11 -2.62
C GLU A 293 31.87 17.63 -2.19
N ARG A 294 31.96 18.86 -1.65
CA ARG A 294 33.25 19.42 -1.21
C ARG A 294 33.88 18.64 -0.06
N MET A 295 33.07 18.08 0.82
CA MET A 295 33.52 17.34 2.00
C MET A 295 33.88 15.87 1.68
N GLY A 296 33.10 15.22 0.82
CA GLY A 296 33.19 13.79 0.51
C GLY A 296 33.05 12.86 1.73
N PRO A 297 32.01 12.99 2.57
CA PRO A 297 31.84 12.13 3.74
C PRO A 297 31.23 10.76 3.36
N GLU A 298 31.74 9.67 3.93
CA GLU A 298 31.20 8.32 3.70
C GLU A 298 29.78 8.19 4.26
N GLU A 299 29.42 8.97 5.28
CA GLU A 299 28.08 9.02 5.89
C GLU A 299 26.99 9.48 4.91
N ALA A 300 27.37 10.10 3.78
CA ALA A 300 26.44 10.51 2.74
C ALA A 300 26.19 9.43 1.68
N ILE A 301 26.84 8.26 1.71
CA ILE A 301 26.69 7.22 0.68
C ILE A 301 25.23 6.79 0.53
N ASP A 302 24.57 6.34 1.61
CA ASP A 302 23.21 5.81 1.51
C ASP A 302 22.18 6.86 1.04
N PRO A 303 22.15 8.10 1.61
CA PRO A 303 21.27 9.15 1.08
C PRO A 303 21.53 9.48 -0.39
N MET A 304 22.79 9.49 -0.81
CA MET A 304 23.15 9.80 -2.20
C MET A 304 22.82 8.65 -3.15
N LEU A 305 22.96 7.40 -2.73
CA LEU A 305 22.53 6.22 -3.49
C LEU A 305 21.02 6.27 -3.78
N GLN A 306 20.21 6.57 -2.76
CA GLN A 306 18.76 6.70 -2.94
C GLN A 306 18.40 7.82 -3.92
N LYS A 307 19.07 8.98 -3.84
CA LYS A 307 18.86 10.09 -4.78
C LYS A 307 19.38 9.76 -6.19
N ALA A 308 20.55 9.12 -6.31
CA ALA A 308 21.13 8.73 -7.58
C ALA A 308 20.24 7.74 -8.34
N ASN A 309 19.63 6.76 -7.65
CA ASN A 309 18.62 5.84 -8.20
C ASN A 309 17.39 6.57 -8.78
N ARG A 310 17.06 7.75 -8.24
CA ARG A 310 16.03 8.65 -8.77
C ARG A 310 16.56 9.64 -9.81
N ARG A 311 17.75 9.37 -10.38
CA ARG A 311 18.40 10.12 -11.47
C ARG A 311 18.94 11.50 -11.05
N ASP A 312 19.23 11.69 -9.77
CA ASP A 312 19.82 12.92 -9.26
C ASP A 312 21.31 13.04 -9.63
N GLN A 313 21.64 14.06 -10.43
CA GLN A 313 23.01 14.27 -10.94
C GLN A 313 23.96 14.82 -9.88
N ALA A 314 23.46 15.61 -8.92
CA ALA A 314 24.28 16.13 -7.84
C ALA A 314 24.67 14.98 -6.90
N ALA A 315 23.77 14.04 -6.65
CA ALA A 315 24.07 12.85 -5.85
C ALA A 315 25.17 11.98 -6.50
N MET A 316 25.12 11.78 -7.83
CA MET A 316 26.19 11.09 -8.57
C MET A 316 27.54 11.80 -8.39
N ALA A 317 27.56 13.15 -8.44
CA ALA A 317 28.78 13.92 -8.24
C ALA A 317 29.33 13.74 -6.81
N VAL A 318 28.46 13.76 -5.79
CA VAL A 318 28.84 13.51 -4.39
C VAL A 318 29.44 12.10 -4.24
N LEU A 319 28.79 11.05 -4.77
CA LEU A 319 29.30 9.67 -4.74
C LEU A 319 30.66 9.54 -5.42
N GLY A 320 30.81 10.14 -6.61
CA GLY A 320 32.08 10.23 -7.32
C GLY A 320 33.18 10.83 -6.46
N LYS A 321 32.84 11.88 -5.72
CA LYS A 321 33.77 12.65 -4.91
C LYS A 321 34.13 11.99 -3.59
N ILE A 322 33.21 11.23 -2.99
CA ILE A 322 33.46 10.32 -1.87
C ILE A 322 34.50 9.27 -2.30
N GLY A 323 34.36 8.72 -3.51
CA GLY A 323 35.38 7.90 -4.15
C GLY A 323 35.56 6.51 -3.54
N VAL A 324 34.49 5.96 -2.94
CA VAL A 324 34.46 4.59 -2.43
C VAL A 324 34.07 3.65 -3.58
N ASP A 325 34.92 2.65 -3.82
CA ASP A 325 34.71 1.58 -4.82
C ASP A 325 33.89 0.46 -4.18
N ASP A 326 32.59 0.73 -4.02
CA ASP A 326 31.58 -0.21 -3.52
C ASP A 326 30.72 -0.73 -4.68
N GLU A 327 30.37 -2.02 -4.64
CA GLU A 327 29.64 -2.70 -5.72
C GLU A 327 28.29 -2.03 -6.01
N GLU A 328 27.52 -1.65 -4.98
CA GLU A 328 26.21 -1.03 -5.15
C GLU A 328 26.30 0.36 -5.78
N ILE A 329 27.30 1.15 -5.37
CA ILE A 329 27.58 2.47 -5.97
C ILE A 329 27.94 2.32 -7.45
N VAL A 330 28.84 1.39 -7.75
CA VAL A 330 29.32 1.19 -9.13
C VAL A 330 28.20 0.69 -10.02
N GLU A 331 27.43 -0.30 -9.59
CA GLU A 331 26.29 -0.82 -10.36
C GLU A 331 25.25 0.28 -10.63
N THR A 332 24.86 1.04 -9.60
CA THR A 332 23.90 2.15 -9.74
C THR A 332 24.36 3.18 -10.78
N LEU A 333 25.65 3.54 -10.77
CA LEU A 333 26.19 4.51 -11.72
C LEU A 333 26.37 3.92 -13.13
N VAL A 334 26.70 2.64 -13.24
CA VAL A 334 26.82 1.93 -14.53
C VAL A 334 25.49 1.87 -15.26
N ASP A 335 24.36 1.77 -14.56
CA ASP A 335 23.03 1.83 -15.20
C ASP A 335 22.79 3.10 -16.02
N TYR A 336 23.50 4.18 -15.69
CA TYR A 336 23.41 5.45 -16.41
C TYR A 336 24.44 5.61 -17.54
N VAL A 337 25.39 4.69 -17.71
CA VAL A 337 26.46 4.74 -18.73
C VAL A 337 25.91 4.64 -20.16
N ASP A 338 24.85 3.86 -20.39
CA ASP A 338 24.17 3.74 -21.70
C ASP A 338 22.77 4.41 -21.69
N SER A 339 22.62 5.46 -20.90
CA SER A 339 21.36 6.18 -20.75
C SER A 339 21.30 7.47 -21.59
N ASN A 340 20.42 8.40 -21.25
CA ASN A 340 20.35 9.68 -21.94
C ASN A 340 21.59 10.55 -21.67
N PRO A 341 22.04 11.38 -22.63
CA PRO A 341 23.29 12.15 -22.52
C PRO A 341 23.42 13.03 -21.27
N ASN A 342 22.32 13.53 -20.70
CA ASN A 342 22.35 14.35 -19.48
C ASN A 342 22.74 13.55 -18.22
N LEU A 343 22.51 12.23 -18.19
CA LEU A 343 22.87 11.37 -17.06
C LEU A 343 24.17 10.61 -17.29
N GLN A 344 24.55 10.41 -18.56
CA GLN A 344 25.84 9.82 -18.91
C GLN A 344 27.03 10.66 -18.41
N GLN A 345 26.99 11.99 -18.56
CA GLN A 345 28.14 12.82 -18.17
C GLN A 345 28.43 12.79 -16.65
N PRO A 346 27.42 12.97 -15.77
CA PRO A 346 27.62 12.80 -14.33
C PRO A 346 28.09 11.37 -13.96
N ALA A 347 27.50 10.34 -14.57
CA ALA A 347 27.87 8.95 -14.30
C ALA A 347 29.32 8.64 -14.70
N PHE A 348 29.75 9.03 -15.91
CA PHE A 348 31.14 8.86 -16.35
C PHE A 348 32.12 9.57 -15.42
N ARG A 349 31.78 10.81 -15.04
CA ARG A 349 32.63 11.59 -14.13
C ARG A 349 32.72 10.90 -12.78
N ALA A 350 31.60 10.47 -12.21
CA ALA A 350 31.57 9.82 -10.90
C ALA A 350 32.36 8.50 -10.89
N LEU A 351 32.10 7.62 -11.86
CA LEU A 351 32.82 6.34 -12.03
C LEU A 351 34.33 6.55 -12.23
N GLY A 352 34.70 7.60 -12.97
CA GLY A 352 36.10 7.99 -13.15
C GLY A 352 36.76 8.56 -11.89
N GLU A 353 36.02 9.32 -11.08
CA GLU A 353 36.49 9.85 -9.78
C GLU A 353 36.64 8.74 -8.72
N ILE A 354 35.74 7.74 -8.71
CA ILE A 354 35.84 6.52 -7.90
C ILE A 354 37.05 5.67 -8.34
N GLY A 355 37.29 5.61 -9.66
CA GLY A 355 38.27 4.70 -10.24
C GLY A 355 37.74 3.27 -10.37
N ALA A 356 36.43 3.12 -10.56
CA ALA A 356 35.72 1.86 -10.62
C ALA A 356 36.23 0.99 -11.78
N ALA A 357 36.90 -0.11 -11.46
CA ALA A 357 37.49 -0.99 -12.47
C ALA A 357 36.42 -1.70 -13.32
N ASP A 358 35.28 -2.03 -12.71
CA ASP A 358 34.19 -2.74 -13.38
C ASP A 358 33.41 -1.86 -14.36
N ALA A 359 33.50 -0.53 -14.22
CA ALA A 359 32.91 0.42 -15.15
C ALA A 359 33.73 0.62 -16.45
N VAL A 360 34.96 0.09 -16.52
CA VAL A 360 35.86 0.32 -17.67
C VAL A 360 35.27 -0.19 -18.97
N GLU A 361 34.72 -1.42 -18.99
CA GLU A 361 34.16 -2.00 -20.20
C GLU A 361 32.85 -1.30 -20.64
N PRO A 362 31.88 -1.03 -19.74
CA PRO A 362 30.71 -0.20 -20.06
C PRO A 362 31.08 1.17 -20.66
N ILE A 363 32.03 1.88 -20.06
CA ILE A 363 32.46 3.20 -20.55
C ILE A 363 33.20 3.08 -21.89
N ALA A 364 34.04 2.06 -22.08
CA ALA A 364 34.77 1.86 -23.33
C ALA A 364 33.83 1.64 -24.53
N GLN A 365 32.67 1.00 -24.32
CA GLN A 365 31.66 0.84 -25.37
C GLN A 365 31.07 2.18 -25.83
N GLN A 366 31.06 3.21 -24.98
CA GLN A 366 30.55 4.54 -25.31
C GLN A 366 31.51 5.37 -26.19
N LEU A 367 32.76 4.92 -26.37
CA LEU A 367 33.73 5.56 -27.27
C LEU A 367 33.34 5.49 -28.77
N VAL A 368 32.38 4.63 -29.11
CA VAL A 368 31.83 4.50 -30.47
C VAL A 368 30.39 5.01 -30.58
N ALA A 369 29.86 5.66 -29.55
CA ALA A 369 28.53 6.26 -29.57
C ALA A 369 28.38 7.26 -30.73
N ASP A 370 27.18 7.42 -31.28
CA ASP A 370 26.91 8.35 -32.39
C ASP A 370 27.10 9.82 -31.98
N GLU A 371 26.73 10.15 -30.73
CA GLU A 371 26.80 11.49 -30.19
C GLU A 371 28.24 11.89 -29.84
N ALA A 372 28.70 13.04 -30.33
CA ALA A 372 30.10 13.44 -30.18
C ALA A 372 30.48 13.77 -28.73
N ASP A 373 29.55 14.33 -27.97
CA ASP A 373 29.77 14.69 -26.57
C ASP A 373 29.93 13.44 -25.70
N VAL A 374 29.14 12.39 -25.93
CA VAL A 374 29.23 11.10 -25.21
C VAL A 374 30.60 10.47 -25.42
N ARG A 375 31.07 10.39 -26.68
CA ARG A 375 32.43 9.89 -26.98
C ARG A 375 33.52 10.71 -26.30
N SER A 376 33.31 12.03 -26.15
CA SER A 376 34.30 12.92 -25.54
C SER A 376 34.38 12.77 -24.02
N TRP A 377 33.28 12.43 -23.35
CA TRP A 377 33.27 12.21 -21.90
C TRP A 377 33.71 10.80 -21.52
N ALA A 378 33.43 9.81 -22.37
CA ALA A 378 33.90 8.44 -22.18
C ALA A 378 35.42 8.26 -22.37
N ALA A 379 36.08 9.20 -23.06
CA ALA A 379 37.52 9.17 -23.38
C ALA A 379 38.36 9.96 -22.38
#